data_AF-A0A7W0K371-F1
#
_entry.id   AF-A0A7W0K371-F1
#
_cell.length_a   1.000
_cell.length_b   1.000
_cell.length_c   1.000
_cell.angle_alpha   90.00
_cell.angle_beta   90.00
_cell.angle_gamma   90.00
#
_symmetry.space_group_name_H-M   'P 1'
#
loop_
_entity.id
_entity.type
_entity.pdbx_description
1 polymer ?
#
loop_
_entity_poly.entity_id
_entity_poly.type
_entity_poly.pdbx_seq_one_letter_code
_entity_poly.pdbx_strand_id
1 'polypeptide(L)' 'MSRIGKLPVPVPPGVDVAVSGQTVTVKGPKGTLSHT' A
#
# COMPACT_ATOMS: atom_id res chain seq x y z
N MET A 1 -2.11 -9.44 20.71
CA MET A 1 -1.30 -8.70 19.72
C MET A 1 -1.21 -9.51 18.45
N SER A 2 -1.65 -8.95 17.32
CA SER A 2 -1.65 -9.65 16.02
C SER A 2 -0.23 -9.92 15.56
N ARG A 3 0.06 -11.16 15.12
CA ARG A 3 1.37 -11.53 14.57
C ARG A 3 1.62 -10.87 13.20
N ILE A 4 0.57 -10.63 12.42
CA ILE A 4 0.64 -10.18 11.02
C ILE A 4 0.84 -8.66 10.93
N GLY A 5 0.14 -7.87 11.73
CA GLY A 5 0.25 -6.40 11.70
C GLY A 5 1.59 -5.85 12.17
N LYS A 6 2.47 -6.69 12.73
CA LYS A 6 3.82 -6.32 13.14
C LYS A 6 4.86 -6.57 12.05
N LEU A 7 4.49 -7.27 10.97
CA LEU A 7 5.37 -7.46 9.80
C LEU A 7 5.19 -6.29 8.83
N PRO A 8 6.19 -5.44 8.63
CA PRO A 8 6.13 -4.40 7.61
C PRO A 8 6.12 -5.03 6.21
N VAL A 9 5.27 -4.50 5.32
CA VAL A 9 5.22 -4.91 3.91
C VAL A 9 6.20 -4.03 3.12
N PRO A 10 7.24 -4.59 2.50
CA PRO A 10 8.17 -3.81 1.70
C PRO A 10 7.50 -3.34 0.40
N VAL A 11 7.57 -2.04 0.12
CA VAL A 11 7.07 -1.44 -1.12
C VAL A 11 8.16 -1.52 -2.20
N PRO A 12 7.92 -2.18 -3.35
CA PRO A 12 8.91 -2.27 -4.41
C PRO A 12 9.23 -0.90 -5.04
N PRO A 13 10.46 -0.71 -5.56
CA PRO A 13 10.82 0.51 -6.27
C PRO A 13 9.95 0.66 -7.54
N GLY A 14 9.34 1.83 -7.73
CA GLY A 14 8.40 2.10 -8.82
C GLY A 14 6.92 1.90 -8.47
N VAL A 15 6.61 1.62 -7.19
CA VAL A 15 5.25 1.66 -6.65
C VAL A 15 5.09 2.90 -5.79
N ASP A 16 4.16 3.76 -6.15
CA ASP A 16 3.82 4.99 -5.45
C ASP A 16 2.57 4.75 -4.59
N VAL A 17 2.65 5.03 -3.29
CA VAL A 17 1.59 4.75 -2.32
C VAL A 17 1.13 6.07 -1.71
N ALA A 18 -0.07 6.50 -2.08
CA ALA A 18 -0.71 7.67 -1.51
C ALA A 18 -1.76 7.23 -0.48
N VAL A 19 -1.54 7.61 0.77
CA VAL A 19 -2.49 7.36 1.87
C VAL A 19 -3.24 8.65 2.18
N SER A 20 -4.55 8.67 1.93
CA SER A 20 -5.44 9.77 2.25
C SER A 20 -6.49 9.32 3.26
N GLY A 21 -6.17 9.44 4.55
CA GLY A 21 -7.01 8.97 5.64
C GLY A 21 -7.13 7.45 5.65
N GLN A 22 -8.31 6.93 5.31
CA GLN A 22 -8.57 5.49 5.15
C GLN A 22 -8.37 5.01 3.70
N THR A 23 -8.30 5.92 2.73
CA THR A 23 -8.14 5.55 1.33
C THR A 23 -6.67 5.39 1.00
N VAL A 24 -6.28 4.18 0.62
CA VAL A 24 -4.93 3.83 0.15
C VAL A 24 -4.97 3.68 -1.36
N THR A 25 -4.25 4.55 -2.06
CA THR A 25 -4.09 4.48 -3.51
C THR A 25 -2.68 3.99 -3.82
N VAL A 26 -2.59 2.88 -4.54
CA VAL A 26 -1.33 2.26 -4.94
C VAL A 26 -1.20 2.39 -6.46
N LYS A 27 -0.23 3.16 -6.93
CA LYS A 27 0.11 3.28 -8.35
C LYS A 27 1.35 2.43 -8.63
N GLY A 28 1.26 1.53 -9.58
CA GLY A 28 2.39 0.68 -9.96
C GLY A 28 2.48 0.48 -11.48
N PRO A 29 3.48 -0.30 -11.93
CA PRO A 29 3.73 -0.52 -13.37
C PRO A 29 2.58 -1.24 -14.09
N LYS A 30 1.69 -1.91 -13.33
CA LYS A 30 0.53 -2.64 -13.87
C LYS A 30 -0.79 -1.86 -13.77
N GLY A 31 -0.76 -0.61 -13.31
CA GLY A 31 -1.95 0.24 -13.14
C GLY A 31 -2.12 0.77 -11.72
N THR A 32 -3.30 1.31 -11.43
CA THR A 32 -3.63 1.95 -10.15
C THR A 32 -4.72 1.16 -9.42
N LEU A 33 -4.47 0.83 -8.16
CA LEU A 33 -5.43 0.19 -7.24
C LEU A 33 -5.79 1.18 -6.14
N SER A 34 -7.07 1.25 -5.78
CA SER A 34 -7.55 2.04 -4.64
C SER A 34 -8.31 1.14 -3.70
N HIS A 35 -7.96 1.18 -2.42
CA HIS A 35 -8.65 0.44 -1.36
C HIS A 35 -8.99 1.39 -0.20
N THR A 36 -10.25 1.41 0.21
CA THR A 36 -10.71 2.00 1.48
C THR A 36 -10.59 1.01 2.62
#